data_AF-B7ZGN5-F1
#
_entry.id   AF-B7ZGN5-F1
#
_cell.length_a   1.000
_cell.length_b   1.000
_cell.length_c   1.000
_cell.angle_alpha   90.00
_cell.angle_beta   90.00
_cell.angle_gamma   90.00
#
_symmetry.space_group_name_H-M   'P 1'
#
loop_
_entity.id
_entity.type
_entity.pdbx_description
1 polymer ?
#
loop_
_entity_poly.entity_id
_entity_poly.type
_entity_poly.pdbx_seq_one_letter_code
_entity_poly.pdbx_strand_id
1 'polypeptide(L)'
;GTRAPLPAFAGDNVKVPMTYGEANYFCRRKITMVNGMHTTLAFLTLCKEESGDHPGDHKLLTCKDAPADNQAKIWHWAVARLLLILWEHDQEIIRHAHALTTDDEVCETLIAYARSSLKRFDTVEDTTGRVLAGGVANRWNTRLKVALNYLDSQPRPGKMEARLLTLAGVKYSDVIASVKDLVEDSHRFVGTAPANQP
;
A
#
# COMPACT_ATOMS: atom_id res chain seq x y z
N GLY A 1 6.54 25.91 10.31
CA GLY A 1 7.19 24.59 10.45
C GLY A 1 8.62 24.68 9.98
N THR A 2 9.52 23.84 10.52
CA THR A 2 10.94 23.79 10.16
C THR A 2 11.11 23.37 8.69
N ARG A 3 12.03 24.03 7.97
CA ARG A 3 12.32 23.77 6.55
C ARG A 3 12.84 22.34 6.36
N ALA A 4 12.36 21.63 5.35
CA ALA A 4 12.87 20.30 5.04
C ALA A 4 14.29 20.35 4.46
N PRO A 5 15.12 19.32 4.69
CA PRO A 5 16.38 19.16 3.96
C PRO A 5 16.10 18.95 2.46
N LEU A 6 16.97 19.49 1.61
CA LEU A 6 16.87 19.30 0.16
C LEU A 6 17.06 17.81 -0.20
N PRO A 7 16.30 17.26 -1.16
CA PRO A 7 16.53 15.92 -1.66
C PRO A 7 17.95 15.76 -2.23
N ALA A 8 18.54 14.57 -2.11
CA ALA A 8 19.85 14.25 -2.66
C ALA A 8 19.89 14.20 -4.21
N PHE A 9 18.73 14.33 -4.85
CA PHE A 9 18.55 14.27 -6.30
C PHE A 9 17.79 15.51 -6.78
N ALA A 10 18.01 15.91 -8.04
CA ALA A 10 17.34 17.03 -8.68
C ALA A 10 16.71 16.61 -10.03
N GLY A 11 15.88 17.48 -10.60
CA GLY A 11 15.22 17.29 -11.90
C GLY A 11 13.70 17.43 -11.82
N ASP A 12 13.04 17.52 -12.98
CA ASP A 12 11.61 17.85 -13.12
C ASP A 12 10.68 16.83 -12.44
N ASN A 13 11.18 15.62 -12.20
CA ASN A 13 10.44 14.54 -11.54
C ASN A 13 10.64 14.49 -10.02
N VAL A 14 11.45 15.39 -9.44
CA VAL A 14 11.73 15.45 -8.01
C VAL A 14 10.84 16.51 -7.35
N LYS A 15 9.92 16.06 -6.49
CA LYS A 15 9.20 16.99 -5.61
C LYS A 15 10.10 17.38 -4.43
N VAL A 16 10.37 18.68 -4.31
CA VAL A 16 11.13 19.25 -3.19
C VAL A 16 10.14 19.70 -2.11
N PRO A 17 10.05 19.00 -0.97
CA PRO A 17 9.17 19.43 0.12
C PRO A 17 9.66 20.76 0.71
N MET A 18 8.74 21.66 1.03
CA MET A 18 9.05 22.93 1.70
C MET A 18 9.18 22.73 3.22
N THR A 19 8.37 21.84 3.78
CA THR A 19 8.28 21.59 5.22
C THR A 19 8.62 20.14 5.58
N TYR A 20 9.05 19.92 6.83
CA TYR A 20 9.26 18.56 7.35
C TYR A 20 7.99 17.70 7.28
N GLY A 21 6.82 18.31 7.46
CA GLY A 21 5.52 17.63 7.34
C GLY A 21 5.32 17.04 5.94
N GLU A 22 5.60 17.81 4.89
CA GLU A 22 5.54 17.34 3.51
C GLU A 22 6.59 16.26 3.22
N ALA A 23 7.81 16.43 3.71
CA ALA A 23 8.87 15.44 3.53
C ALA A 23 8.48 14.09 4.16
N ASN A 24 7.95 14.13 5.38
CA ASN A 24 7.42 12.96 6.06
C ASN A 24 6.25 12.34 5.26
N TYR A 25 5.28 13.15 4.83
CA TYR A 25 4.17 12.70 4.00
C TYR A 25 4.64 12.01 2.71
N PHE A 26 5.56 12.59 1.95
CA PHE A 26 6.05 11.96 0.72
C PHE A 26 6.77 10.64 0.98
N CYS A 27 7.58 10.59 2.05
CA CYS A 27 8.27 9.37 2.47
C CYS A 27 7.28 8.27 2.87
N ARG A 28 6.35 8.58 3.78
CA ARG A 28 5.32 7.65 4.26
C ARG A 28 4.39 7.21 3.14
N ARG A 29 3.94 8.11 2.27
CA ARG A 29 3.14 7.77 1.09
C ARG A 29 3.83 6.74 0.21
N LYS A 30 5.14 6.90 -0.06
CA LYS A 30 5.90 5.91 -0.84
C LYS A 30 6.00 4.58 -0.10
N ILE A 31 6.32 4.60 1.19
CA ILE A 31 6.44 3.37 2.01
C ILE A 31 5.09 2.63 2.04
N THR A 32 4.02 3.34 2.36
CA THR A 32 2.69 2.78 2.54
C THR A 32 2.10 2.31 1.21
N MET A 33 2.19 3.11 0.15
CA MET A 33 1.58 2.78 -1.14
C MET A 33 2.47 1.86 -1.98
N VAL A 34 3.72 2.25 -2.25
CA VAL A 34 4.59 1.49 -3.17
C VAL A 34 5.17 0.25 -2.49
N ASN A 35 5.94 0.42 -1.40
CA ASN A 35 6.53 -0.76 -0.74
C ASN A 35 5.45 -1.67 -0.13
N GLY A 36 4.39 -1.04 0.38
CA GLY A 36 3.24 -1.72 0.92
C GLY A 36 2.49 -2.54 -0.11
N MET A 37 2.07 -1.95 -1.24
CA MET A 37 1.39 -2.74 -2.27
C MET A 37 2.28 -3.82 -2.85
N HIS A 38 3.58 -3.57 -2.99
CA HIS A 38 4.49 -4.61 -3.46
C HIS A 38 4.48 -5.83 -2.51
N THR A 39 4.43 -5.56 -1.21
CA THR A 39 4.30 -6.61 -0.18
C THR A 39 2.94 -7.29 -0.24
N THR A 40 1.85 -6.54 -0.48
CA THR A 40 0.50 -7.09 -0.69
C THR A 40 0.46 -8.04 -1.89
N LEU A 41 1.04 -7.64 -3.04
CA LEU A 41 1.12 -8.49 -4.23
C LEU A 41 1.93 -9.76 -3.97
N ALA A 42 3.03 -9.65 -3.22
CA ALA A 42 3.82 -10.82 -2.83
C ALA A 42 3.02 -11.81 -1.98
N PHE A 43 2.28 -11.35 -0.97
CA PHE A 43 1.45 -12.24 -0.16
C PHE A 43 0.24 -12.79 -0.91
N LEU A 44 -0.40 -12.00 -1.79
CA LEU A 44 -1.45 -12.51 -2.68
C LEU A 44 -0.91 -13.64 -3.58
N THR A 45 0.30 -13.48 -4.09
CA THR A 45 0.98 -14.49 -4.91
C THR A 45 1.24 -15.74 -4.10
N LEU A 46 1.84 -15.63 -2.90
CA LEU A 46 2.08 -16.78 -2.03
C LEU A 46 0.78 -17.50 -1.67
N CYS A 47 -0.26 -16.77 -1.27
CA CYS A 47 -1.56 -17.38 -0.92
C CYS A 47 -2.19 -18.14 -2.09
N LYS A 48 -1.96 -17.69 -3.32
CA LYS A 48 -2.46 -18.32 -4.55
C LYS A 48 -1.66 -19.55 -4.96
N GLU A 49 -0.33 -19.46 -4.93
CA GLU A 49 0.56 -20.49 -5.45
C GLU A 49 0.87 -21.58 -4.41
N GLU A 50 0.80 -21.26 -3.12
CA GLU A 50 1.15 -22.18 -2.03
C GLU A 50 -0.10 -22.71 -1.31
N SER A 51 -0.15 -24.02 -1.10
CA SER A 51 -1.13 -24.68 -0.21
C SER A 51 -0.59 -24.89 1.20
N GLY A 52 0.73 -24.86 1.38
CA GLY A 52 1.41 -25.03 2.66
C GLY A 52 1.75 -23.71 3.36
N ASP A 53 2.67 -23.81 4.32
CA ASP A 53 3.22 -22.72 5.15
C ASP A 53 4.65 -22.31 4.74
N HIS A 54 5.26 -23.02 3.80
CA HIS A 54 6.61 -22.74 3.31
C HIS A 54 6.54 -21.77 2.12
N PRO A 55 7.08 -20.54 2.25
CA PRO A 55 7.03 -19.55 1.17
C PRO A 55 8.06 -19.86 0.09
N GLY A 56 7.61 -20.21 -1.13
CA GLY A 56 8.45 -20.30 -2.32
C GLY A 56 8.78 -18.95 -2.97
N ASP A 57 9.59 -19.01 -4.04
CA ASP A 57 9.90 -17.86 -4.89
C ASP A 57 9.11 -17.90 -6.20
N HIS A 58 8.14 -17.00 -6.33
CA HIS A 58 7.18 -16.97 -7.43
C HIS A 58 7.21 -15.61 -8.11
N LYS A 59 6.95 -15.60 -9.42
CA LYS A 59 6.71 -14.35 -10.16
C LYS A 59 5.50 -13.63 -9.55
N LEU A 60 5.66 -12.35 -9.25
CA LEU A 60 4.59 -11.58 -8.61
C LEU A 60 3.35 -11.48 -9.49
N LEU A 61 2.20 -11.71 -8.87
CA LEU A 61 0.90 -11.36 -9.41
C LEU A 61 0.81 -9.84 -9.61
N THR A 62 0.33 -9.43 -10.76
CA THR A 62 0.08 -8.02 -11.13
C THR A 62 -1.41 -7.79 -11.39
N CYS A 63 -1.84 -6.53 -11.50
CA CYS A 63 -3.23 -6.24 -11.89
C CYS A 63 -3.54 -6.77 -13.29
N LYS A 64 -2.55 -6.71 -14.19
CA LYS A 64 -2.65 -7.19 -15.57
C LYS A 64 -2.92 -8.70 -15.65
N ASP A 65 -2.29 -9.48 -14.79
CA ASP A 65 -2.32 -10.96 -14.86
C ASP A 65 -3.31 -11.59 -13.86
N ALA A 66 -3.88 -10.79 -12.95
CA ALA A 66 -4.83 -11.26 -11.95
C ALA A 66 -6.23 -11.52 -12.54
N PRO A 67 -6.92 -12.61 -12.12
CA PRO A 67 -8.35 -12.76 -12.34
C PRO A 67 -9.16 -11.60 -11.73
N ALA A 68 -10.38 -11.37 -12.23
CA ALA A 68 -11.17 -10.18 -11.90
C ALA A 68 -11.45 -10.00 -10.40
N ASP A 69 -11.71 -11.08 -9.68
CA ASP A 69 -11.88 -11.10 -8.22
C ASP A 69 -10.61 -10.67 -7.48
N ASN A 70 -9.43 -11.12 -7.94
CA ASN A 70 -8.14 -10.68 -7.41
C ASN A 70 -7.81 -9.24 -7.79
N GLN A 71 -8.22 -8.75 -8.97
CA GLN A 71 -8.08 -7.33 -9.32
C GLN A 71 -8.87 -6.43 -8.37
N ALA A 72 -10.09 -6.82 -8.02
CA ALA A 72 -10.89 -6.10 -7.03
C ALA A 72 -10.20 -6.09 -5.66
N LYS A 73 -9.70 -7.23 -5.18
CA LYS A 73 -8.93 -7.33 -3.93
C LYS A 73 -7.68 -6.44 -3.96
N ILE A 74 -6.93 -6.41 -5.07
CA ILE A 74 -5.76 -5.53 -5.21
C ILE A 74 -6.17 -4.06 -5.10
N TRP A 75 -7.28 -3.66 -5.73
CA TRP A 75 -7.79 -2.29 -5.62
C TRP A 75 -8.25 -1.96 -4.20
N HIS A 76 -8.96 -2.87 -3.52
CA HIS A 76 -9.36 -2.70 -2.12
C HIS A 76 -8.14 -2.46 -1.21
N TRP A 77 -7.06 -3.21 -1.40
CA TRP A 77 -5.80 -3.02 -0.67
C TRP A 77 -5.12 -1.69 -0.97
N ALA A 78 -5.15 -1.23 -2.23
CA ALA A 78 -4.66 0.09 -2.59
C ALA A 78 -5.45 1.19 -1.86
N VAL A 79 -6.79 1.08 -1.84
CA VAL A 79 -7.67 2.01 -1.13
C VAL A 79 -7.41 1.98 0.38
N ALA A 80 -7.29 0.80 1.01
CA ALA A 80 -6.95 0.69 2.44
C ALA A 80 -5.67 1.46 2.81
N ARG A 81 -4.67 1.43 1.91
CA ARG A 81 -3.41 2.16 2.08
C ARG A 81 -3.57 3.67 1.92
N LEU A 82 -4.46 4.13 1.04
CA LEU A 82 -4.80 5.55 0.94
C LEU A 82 -5.52 6.05 2.19
N LEU A 83 -6.43 5.24 2.74
CA LEU A 83 -7.10 5.53 4.01
C LEU A 83 -6.09 5.63 5.17
N LEU A 84 -5.12 4.71 5.23
CA LEU A 84 -4.01 4.81 6.19
C LEU A 84 -3.20 6.10 6.00
N ILE A 85 -2.92 6.53 4.76
CA ILE A 85 -2.22 7.80 4.50
C ILE A 85 -3.02 9.01 5.01
N LEU A 86 -4.34 9.03 4.80
CA LEU A 86 -5.22 10.09 5.30
C LEU A 86 -5.27 10.12 6.83
N TRP A 87 -5.13 8.97 7.48
CA TRP A 87 -5.08 8.88 8.93
C TRP A 87 -3.72 9.30 9.51
N GLU A 88 -2.60 8.95 8.86
CA GLU A 88 -1.25 9.31 9.31
C GLU A 88 -0.91 10.79 9.13
N HIS A 89 -1.63 11.52 8.27
CA HIS A 89 -1.27 12.87 7.86
C HIS A 89 -2.46 13.83 7.83
N ASP A 90 -2.24 15.02 8.37
CA ASP A 90 -3.19 16.12 8.24
C ASP A 90 -3.44 16.45 6.75
N GLN A 91 -4.70 16.65 6.41
CA GLN A 91 -5.15 16.99 5.06
C GLN A 91 -4.55 18.31 4.57
N GLU A 92 -4.28 19.26 5.48
CA GLU A 92 -3.59 20.51 5.14
C GLU A 92 -2.15 20.28 4.67
N ILE A 93 -1.45 19.28 5.24
CA ILE A 93 -0.11 18.90 4.79
C ILE A 93 -0.19 18.34 3.37
N ILE A 94 -1.20 17.51 3.09
CA ILE A 94 -1.39 16.91 1.76
C ILE A 94 -1.76 17.98 0.73
N ARG A 95 -2.68 18.89 1.07
CA ARG A 95 -3.04 20.05 0.24
C ARG A 95 -1.81 20.87 -0.10
N HIS A 96 -1.05 21.28 0.92
CA HIS A 96 0.13 22.10 0.73
C HIS A 96 1.21 21.39 -0.12
N ALA A 97 1.44 20.09 0.12
CA ALA A 97 2.42 19.28 -0.62
C ALA A 97 2.16 19.22 -2.14
N HIS A 98 0.90 19.40 -2.55
CA HIS A 98 0.48 19.28 -3.95
C HIS A 98 -0.17 20.54 -4.51
N ALA A 99 -0.15 21.66 -3.75
CA ALA A 99 -0.82 22.92 -4.10
C ALA A 99 -2.32 22.74 -4.42
N LEU A 100 -3.02 21.96 -3.60
CA LEU A 100 -4.45 21.65 -3.77
C LEU A 100 -5.31 22.54 -2.86
N THR A 101 -6.55 22.77 -3.29
CA THR A 101 -7.47 23.70 -2.62
C THR A 101 -8.73 23.01 -2.09
N THR A 102 -9.06 21.82 -2.57
CA THR A 102 -10.28 21.10 -2.19
C THR A 102 -10.01 19.69 -1.67
N ASP A 103 -10.97 19.14 -0.93
CA ASP A 103 -10.94 17.75 -0.45
C ASP A 103 -11.00 16.73 -1.60
N ASP A 104 -11.73 17.07 -2.68
CA ASP A 104 -11.84 16.22 -3.88
C ASP A 104 -10.48 16.11 -4.59
N GLU A 105 -9.79 17.24 -4.79
CA GLU A 105 -8.45 17.25 -5.38
C GLU A 105 -7.45 16.40 -4.57
N VAL A 106 -7.55 16.41 -3.24
CA VAL A 106 -6.74 15.55 -2.36
C VAL A 106 -7.03 14.08 -2.63
N CYS A 107 -8.30 13.69 -2.62
CA CYS A 107 -8.71 12.31 -2.86
C CYS A 107 -8.31 11.83 -4.26
N GLU A 108 -8.57 12.63 -5.29
CA GLU A 108 -8.22 12.34 -6.68
C GLU A 108 -6.70 12.20 -6.86
N THR A 109 -5.91 13.07 -6.25
CA THR A 109 -4.44 13.00 -6.27
C THR A 109 -3.94 11.69 -5.65
N LEU A 110 -4.51 11.27 -4.53
CA LEU A 110 -4.16 10.00 -3.87
C LEU A 110 -4.57 8.79 -4.71
N ILE A 111 -5.78 8.80 -5.26
CA ILE A 111 -6.31 7.75 -6.15
C ILE A 111 -5.46 7.63 -7.42
N ALA A 112 -5.11 8.74 -8.05
CA ALA A 112 -4.24 8.77 -9.23
C ALA A 112 -2.84 8.21 -8.92
N TYR A 113 -2.30 8.52 -7.74
CA TYR A 113 -1.03 7.95 -7.29
C TYR A 113 -1.10 6.44 -7.07
N ALA A 114 -2.20 5.92 -6.50
CA ALA A 114 -2.42 4.49 -6.35
C ALA A 114 -2.52 3.79 -7.71
N ARG A 115 -3.34 4.31 -8.63
CA ARG A 115 -3.51 3.76 -9.99
C ARG A 115 -2.19 3.73 -10.76
N SER A 116 -1.44 4.82 -10.73
CA SER A 116 -0.13 4.87 -11.39
C SER A 116 0.89 3.92 -10.75
N SER A 117 0.85 3.74 -9.43
CA SER A 117 1.70 2.75 -8.74
C SER A 117 1.37 1.32 -9.15
N LEU A 118 0.08 0.96 -9.24
CA LEU A 118 -0.35 -0.36 -9.73
C LEU A 118 0.09 -0.61 -11.17
N LYS A 119 -0.14 0.36 -12.06
CA LYS A 119 0.29 0.29 -13.47
C LYS A 119 1.81 0.09 -13.60
N ARG A 120 2.61 0.64 -12.69
CA ARG A 120 4.07 0.44 -12.70
C ARG A 120 4.44 -1.00 -12.35
N PHE A 121 3.71 -1.66 -11.44
CA PHE A 121 3.96 -3.07 -11.14
C PHE A 121 3.68 -3.97 -12.34
N ASP A 122 2.74 -3.61 -13.22
CA ASP A 122 2.47 -4.36 -14.46
C ASP A 122 3.63 -4.32 -15.48
N THR A 123 4.61 -3.42 -15.30
CA THR A 123 5.70 -3.19 -16.26
C THR A 123 7.05 -3.76 -15.84
N VAL A 124 7.20 -4.18 -14.59
CA VAL A 124 8.48 -4.65 -14.04
C VAL A 124 8.27 -6.04 -13.48
N GLU A 125 9.02 -7.01 -13.99
CA GLU A 125 9.02 -8.36 -13.42
C GLU A 125 9.76 -8.39 -12.08
N ASP A 126 9.15 -9.06 -11.11
CA ASP A 126 9.69 -9.24 -9.77
C ASP A 126 9.19 -10.56 -9.16
N THR A 127 9.79 -10.97 -8.04
CA THR A 127 9.48 -12.22 -7.35
C THR A 127 9.16 -12.05 -5.86
N THR A 128 8.40 -12.99 -5.29
CA THR A 128 8.07 -13.01 -3.86
C THR A 128 9.32 -13.04 -2.99
N GLY A 129 10.35 -13.80 -3.38
CA GLY A 129 11.62 -13.92 -2.68
C GLY A 129 12.34 -12.58 -2.58
N ARG A 130 12.43 -11.80 -3.68
CA ARG A 130 13.08 -10.49 -3.64
C ARG A 130 12.31 -9.48 -2.78
N VAL A 131 10.98 -9.43 -2.91
CA VAL A 131 10.15 -8.50 -2.13
C VAL A 131 10.21 -8.82 -0.63
N LEU A 132 10.22 -10.11 -0.30
CA LEU A 132 10.16 -10.62 1.06
C LEU A 132 11.54 -10.92 1.67
N ALA A 133 12.65 -10.67 0.96
CA ALA A 133 14.03 -10.90 1.39
C ALA A 133 14.41 -10.26 2.74
N GLY A 134 13.67 -9.23 3.17
CA GLY A 134 13.82 -8.65 4.52
C GLY A 134 13.19 -9.46 5.65
N GLY A 135 12.83 -10.72 5.40
CA GLY A 135 12.13 -11.64 6.30
C GLY A 135 10.61 -11.61 6.09
N VAL A 136 10.00 -12.76 5.80
CA VAL A 136 8.56 -12.89 5.56
C VAL A 136 7.76 -12.38 6.76
N ALA A 137 8.07 -12.86 7.98
CA ALA A 137 7.45 -12.41 9.21
C ALA A 137 7.59 -10.89 9.44
N ASN A 138 8.76 -10.33 9.15
CA ASN A 138 9.02 -8.90 9.29
C ASN A 138 8.17 -8.08 8.30
N ARG A 139 8.11 -8.49 7.02
CA ARG A 139 7.29 -7.83 6.00
C ARG A 139 5.80 -7.94 6.31
N TRP A 140 5.35 -9.10 6.79
CA TRP A 140 3.97 -9.30 7.23
C TRP A 140 3.61 -8.32 8.35
N ASN A 141 4.39 -8.29 9.44
CA ASN A 141 4.11 -7.43 10.60
C ASN A 141 4.20 -5.94 10.29
N THR A 142 5.24 -5.51 9.55
CA THR A 142 5.56 -4.08 9.40
C THR A 142 4.95 -3.42 8.17
N ARG A 143 4.43 -4.19 7.20
CA ARG A 143 3.90 -3.64 5.93
C ARG A 143 2.54 -4.17 5.53
N LEU A 144 2.21 -5.42 5.86
CA LEU A 144 0.90 -6.00 5.53
C LEU A 144 -0.10 -5.73 6.65
N LYS A 145 0.17 -6.24 7.86
CA LYS A 145 -0.72 -6.17 9.03
C LYS A 145 -1.07 -4.74 9.45
N VAL A 146 -0.17 -3.77 9.20
CA VAL A 146 -0.40 -2.36 9.56
C VAL A 146 -1.69 -1.78 8.95
N ALA A 147 -2.10 -2.24 7.76
CA ALA A 147 -3.36 -1.80 7.16
C ALA A 147 -4.57 -2.36 7.92
N LEU A 148 -4.53 -3.63 8.36
CA LEU A 148 -5.59 -4.22 9.17
C LEU A 148 -5.67 -3.54 10.54
N ASN A 149 -4.53 -3.35 11.22
CA ASN A 149 -4.50 -2.67 12.52
C ASN A 149 -5.15 -1.27 12.45
N TYR A 150 -4.92 -0.55 11.35
CA TYR A 150 -5.58 0.73 11.10
C TYR A 150 -7.10 0.56 10.95
N LEU A 151 -7.55 -0.33 10.07
CA LEU A 151 -8.99 -0.55 9.84
C LEU A 151 -9.71 -1.00 11.12
N ASP A 152 -9.10 -1.86 11.93
CA ASP A 152 -9.64 -2.29 13.22
C ASP A 152 -9.75 -1.12 14.21
N SER A 153 -8.84 -0.15 14.14
CA SER A 153 -8.91 1.07 14.96
C SER A 153 -9.96 2.08 14.47
N GLN A 154 -10.45 1.92 13.23
CA GLN A 154 -11.39 2.82 12.58
C GLN A 154 -12.69 2.09 12.23
N PRO A 155 -13.61 1.93 13.20
CA PRO A 155 -14.85 1.17 12.97
C PRO A 155 -15.78 1.80 11.93
N ARG A 156 -15.58 3.08 11.60
CA ARG A 156 -16.32 3.81 10.57
C ARG A 156 -15.40 4.83 9.88
N PRO A 157 -15.59 5.11 8.58
CA PRO A 157 -14.82 6.13 7.89
C PRO A 157 -15.22 7.53 8.40
N GLY A 158 -14.24 8.42 8.52
CA GLY A 158 -14.48 9.85 8.68
C GLY A 158 -14.98 10.50 7.39
N LYS A 159 -15.16 11.83 7.39
CA LYS A 159 -15.71 12.56 6.23
C LYS A 159 -14.81 12.44 5.00
N MET A 160 -13.49 12.55 5.19
CA MET A 160 -12.53 12.49 4.10
C MET A 160 -12.38 11.06 3.57
N GLU A 161 -12.33 10.08 4.46
CA GLU A 161 -12.29 8.66 4.14
C GLU A 161 -13.53 8.23 3.35
N ALA A 162 -14.72 8.68 3.77
CA ALA A 162 -15.97 8.42 3.06
C ALA A 162 -15.94 9.01 1.64
N ARG A 163 -15.43 10.24 1.48
CA ARG A 163 -15.26 10.88 0.16
C ARG A 163 -14.28 10.10 -0.72
N LEU A 164 -13.14 9.68 -0.18
CA LEU A 164 -12.17 8.85 -0.90
C LEU A 164 -12.76 7.52 -1.34
N LEU A 165 -13.51 6.84 -0.47
CA LEU A 165 -14.21 5.59 -0.78
C LEU A 165 -15.22 5.76 -1.92
N THR A 166 -16.02 6.83 -1.89
CA THR A 166 -16.97 7.18 -2.97
C THR A 166 -16.25 7.41 -4.28
N LEU A 167 -15.20 8.23 -4.31
CA LEU A 167 -14.42 8.52 -5.53
C LEU A 167 -13.66 7.29 -6.05
N ALA A 168 -13.23 6.40 -5.14
CA ALA A 168 -12.58 5.14 -5.49
C ALA A 168 -13.57 4.06 -5.97
N GLY A 169 -14.88 4.28 -5.79
CA GLY A 169 -15.94 3.36 -6.23
C GLY A 169 -16.02 2.07 -5.41
N VAL A 170 -15.66 2.10 -4.11
CA VAL A 170 -15.61 0.89 -3.26
C VAL A 170 -16.37 1.10 -1.94
N LYS A 171 -16.92 0.01 -1.39
CA LYS A 171 -17.54 0.04 -0.05
C LYS A 171 -16.49 -0.21 1.02
N TYR A 172 -16.64 0.45 2.16
CA TYR A 172 -15.71 0.27 3.28
C TYR A 172 -15.69 -1.18 3.80
N SER A 173 -16.85 -1.86 3.84
CA SER A 173 -16.97 -3.26 4.23
C SER A 173 -16.13 -4.19 3.35
N ASP A 174 -16.10 -3.94 2.04
CA ASP A 174 -15.44 -4.80 1.06
C ASP A 174 -13.92 -4.62 1.15
N VAL A 175 -13.48 -3.40 1.48
CA VAL A 175 -12.09 -3.07 1.82
C VAL A 175 -11.65 -3.82 3.07
N ILE A 176 -12.45 -3.76 4.15
CA ILE A 176 -12.15 -4.47 5.40
C ILE A 176 -12.05 -5.98 5.16
N ALA A 177 -13.04 -6.57 4.48
CA ALA A 177 -13.06 -8.00 4.19
C ALA A 177 -11.81 -8.42 3.40
N SER A 178 -11.48 -7.72 2.32
CA SER A 178 -10.32 -8.07 1.48
C SER A 178 -8.98 -7.94 2.21
N VAL A 179 -8.86 -6.98 3.13
CA VAL A 179 -7.66 -6.81 3.95
C VAL A 179 -7.55 -7.91 5.00
N LYS A 180 -8.65 -8.19 5.70
CA LYS A 180 -8.71 -9.24 6.71
C LYS A 180 -8.41 -10.61 6.11
N ASP A 181 -9.07 -10.98 5.02
CA ASP A 181 -8.90 -12.27 4.35
C ASP A 181 -7.43 -12.55 4.02
N LEU A 182 -6.73 -11.59 3.39
CA LEU A 182 -5.33 -11.77 3.03
C LEU A 182 -4.42 -11.82 4.27
N VAL A 183 -4.65 -10.97 5.27
CA VAL A 183 -3.82 -10.97 6.48
C VAL A 183 -3.96 -12.30 7.24
N GLU A 184 -5.16 -12.84 7.34
CA GLU A 184 -5.44 -14.12 7.98
C GLU A 184 -4.85 -15.29 7.20
N ASP A 185 -5.10 -15.39 5.89
CA ASP A 185 -4.55 -16.46 5.04
C ASP A 185 -3.02 -16.43 5.04
N SER A 186 -2.41 -15.27 4.82
CA SER A 186 -0.95 -15.13 4.75
C SER A 186 -0.23 -15.34 6.07
N HIS A 187 -0.94 -15.39 7.21
CA HIS A 187 -0.32 -15.61 8.52
C HIS A 187 0.40 -16.97 8.60
N ARG A 188 0.00 -17.95 7.79
CA ARG A 188 0.67 -19.27 7.72
C ARG A 188 2.16 -19.18 7.38
N PHE A 189 2.60 -18.13 6.69
CA PHE A 189 4.01 -17.94 6.31
C PHE A 189 4.87 -17.23 7.37
N VAL A 190 4.29 -16.81 8.51
CA VAL A 190 4.98 -15.96 9.52
C VAL A 190 5.82 -16.80 10.51
N GLY A 191 5.57 -18.11 10.59
CA GLY A 191 6.26 -19.04 11.50
C GLY A 191 7.33 -19.93 10.85
N THR A 192 7.47 -19.91 9.52
CA THR A 192 8.41 -20.75 8.80
C THR A 192 9.73 -20.01 8.59
N ALA A 193 10.79 -20.50 9.23
CA ALA A 193 12.15 -20.12 8.85
C ALA A 193 12.38 -20.55 7.39
N PRO A 194 13.15 -19.80 6.58
CA PRO A 194 13.51 -20.27 5.25
C PRO A 194 14.16 -21.64 5.37
N ALA A 195 13.64 -22.64 4.65
CA ALA A 195 14.29 -23.93 4.53
C ALA A 195 15.72 -23.68 4.07
N ASN A 196 16.69 -24.08 4.87
CA ASN A 196 18.12 -23.95 4.56
C ASN A 196 18.34 -24.40 3.11
N GLN A 197 18.84 -23.48 2.28
CA GLN A 197 19.36 -23.84 0.97
C GLN A 197 20.59 -24.74 1.20
N PRO A 198 20.72 -25.86 0.48
CA PRO A 198 21.89 -26.73 0.58
C PRO A 198 23.19 -26.03 0.16
#